data_AF-A0A0R3CVZ3-F1
#
_entry.id   AF-A0A0R3CVZ3-F1
#
_cell.length_a   1.000
_cell.length_b   1.000
_cell.length_c   1.000
_cell.angle_alpha   90.00
_cell.angle_beta   90.00
_cell.angle_gamma   90.00
#
_symmetry.space_group_name_H-M   'P 1'
#
loop_
_entity.id
_entity.type
_entity.pdbx_description
1 polymer ?
#
loop_
_entity_poly.entity_id
_entity_poly.type
_entity_poly.pdbx_seq_one_letter_code
_entity_poly.pdbx_strand_id
1 'polypeptide(L)'
;MHSLAERGVPLEERPKTNISGLSDWDAARIFLEVVRCGSFRSAAERLSLSINAVRRRIDDFERQTGTTLFTRDVHGTHLTDEGALVVSAVERMEAATFDVLRASDSMANALSGEVRVAVTEGLGTFWLAPRLVEFQQAYPKILVDLHCAMRSADVSRHEADVAIHLSRPSALDIKLVRLGRMHLMFWASEKYIAKHGAPRSAAELIKHRLVLQFADQLAAKESFESFFPGVSERDLLVMKTNVSSANYWAVANGAGIGVFPSYAIALGGKLIPLEVELNRPLDIWLSYHPGSGRIPRVRHMIDWLIEAFNPARFPWFKEEFVHPHEFKDSYMGEPLTQLFGGFSTEEQR
;
A
#
# COMPACT_ATOMS: atom_id res chain seq x y z
N MET A 1 64.32 -54.49 -6.45
CA MET A 1 63.18 -54.66 -5.52
C MET A 1 61.95 -54.00 -6.15
N HIS A 2 60.91 -54.80 -6.46
CA HIS A 2 59.46 -54.51 -6.61
C HIS A 2 59.02 -53.23 -7.38
N SER A 3 58.41 -53.26 -8.57
CA SER A 3 57.17 -53.91 -9.08
C SER A 3 55.87 -53.09 -8.87
N LEU A 4 55.19 -52.82 -10.01
CA LEU A 4 53.76 -52.55 -10.27
C LEU A 4 53.20 -51.17 -9.86
N ALA A 5 52.83 -50.31 -10.84
CA ALA A 5 51.49 -50.22 -11.47
C ALA A 5 50.72 -49.03 -10.84
N GLU A 6 49.96 -48.15 -11.49
CA GLU A 6 49.57 -47.88 -12.88
C GLU A 6 48.66 -46.62 -12.80
N ARG A 7 48.49 -45.88 -13.92
CA ARG A 7 47.44 -44.87 -14.20
C ARG A 7 47.67 -43.46 -13.61
N GLY A 8 47.61 -42.36 -14.35
CA GLY A 8 47.29 -42.14 -15.75
C GLY A 8 47.14 -40.64 -16.04
N VAL A 9 47.60 -40.24 -17.23
CA VAL A 9 47.23 -39.07 -18.04
C VAL A 9 47.72 -37.66 -17.61
N PRO A 10 48.22 -36.81 -18.55
CA PRO A 10 49.01 -35.60 -18.30
C PRO A 10 48.22 -34.27 -18.26
N LEU A 11 48.97 -33.21 -17.95
CA LEU A 11 48.63 -31.78 -17.93
C LEU A 11 47.78 -31.30 -19.12
N GLU A 12 46.49 -31.06 -18.88
CA GLU A 12 45.70 -30.10 -19.68
C GLU A 12 44.87 -29.20 -18.75
N GLU A 13 45.10 -27.90 -18.94
CA GLU A 13 44.20 -26.77 -18.71
C GLU A 13 43.45 -26.71 -17.38
N ARG A 14 43.94 -25.84 -16.47
CA ARG A 14 43.08 -25.19 -15.47
C ARG A 14 41.84 -24.67 -16.19
N PRO A 15 40.61 -25.13 -15.88
CA PRO A 15 39.43 -24.61 -16.55
C PRO A 15 39.35 -23.11 -16.30
N LYS A 16 39.42 -22.34 -17.38
CA LYS A 16 39.10 -20.92 -17.37
C LYS A 16 37.66 -20.80 -16.88
N THR A 17 37.46 -20.28 -15.68
CA THR A 17 36.12 -19.94 -15.19
C THR A 17 35.49 -18.96 -16.17
N ASN A 18 34.53 -19.45 -16.95
CA ASN A 18 33.78 -18.62 -17.89
C ASN A 18 32.78 -17.82 -17.06
N ILE A 19 32.98 -16.50 -16.96
CA ILE A 19 32.12 -15.57 -16.21
C ILE A 19 30.87 -15.28 -17.05
N SER A 20 30.03 -16.30 -17.28
CA SER A 20 28.65 -16.16 -17.77
C SER A 20 27.62 -16.44 -16.67
N GLY A 21 28.07 -16.47 -15.42
CA GLY A 21 27.26 -16.75 -14.23
C GLY A 21 26.70 -15.48 -13.59
N LEU A 22 25.45 -15.16 -13.88
CA LEU A 22 24.52 -14.70 -12.83
C LEU A 22 23.43 -15.75 -12.71
N SER A 23 23.01 -16.00 -11.47
CA SER A 23 22.08 -17.06 -11.10
C SER A 23 20.77 -17.01 -11.92
N ASP A 24 20.11 -18.16 -12.11
CA ASP A 24 18.77 -18.24 -12.73
C ASP A 24 17.76 -17.30 -12.02
N TRP A 25 18.05 -16.97 -10.77
CA TRP A 25 17.32 -16.02 -9.96
C TRP A 25 17.44 -14.55 -10.43
N ASP A 26 18.61 -14.10 -10.88
CA ASP A 26 18.78 -12.71 -11.33
C ASP A 26 18.00 -12.43 -12.62
N ALA A 27 17.90 -13.42 -13.51
CA ALA A 27 17.03 -13.36 -14.68
C ALA A 27 15.56 -13.25 -14.30
N ALA A 28 15.13 -14.09 -13.34
CA ALA A 28 13.77 -14.08 -12.82
C ALA A 28 13.41 -12.72 -12.19
N ARG A 29 14.31 -12.11 -11.40
CA ARG A 29 14.08 -10.75 -10.83
C ARG A 29 13.93 -9.68 -11.90
N ILE A 30 14.77 -9.72 -12.93
CA ILE A 30 14.70 -8.75 -14.04
C ILE A 30 13.39 -8.93 -14.81
N PHE A 31 12.94 -10.16 -15.03
CA PHE A 31 11.61 -10.46 -15.58
C PHE A 31 10.49 -9.85 -14.75
N LEU A 32 10.47 -10.10 -13.44
CA LEU A 32 9.45 -9.57 -12.53
C LEU A 32 9.44 -8.03 -12.51
N GLU A 33 10.61 -7.40 -12.57
CA GLU A 33 10.71 -5.93 -12.60
C GLU A 33 10.17 -5.34 -13.91
N VAL A 34 10.39 -5.99 -15.06
CA VAL A 34 9.78 -5.57 -16.34
C VAL A 34 8.26 -5.67 -16.27
N VAL A 35 7.71 -6.71 -15.63
CA VAL A 35 6.27 -6.86 -15.40
C VAL A 35 5.72 -5.72 -14.55
N ARG A 36 6.34 -5.45 -13.39
CA ARG A 36 5.92 -4.37 -12.46
C ARG A 36 5.94 -2.99 -13.13
N CYS A 37 6.97 -2.72 -13.92
CA CYS A 37 7.13 -1.45 -14.63
C CYS A 37 6.25 -1.32 -15.89
N GLY A 38 5.75 -2.43 -16.45
CA GLY A 38 5.00 -2.46 -17.71
C GLY A 38 5.81 -2.01 -18.93
N SER A 39 7.13 -1.82 -18.79
CA SER A 39 8.00 -1.25 -19.81
C SER A 39 9.45 -1.65 -19.56
N PHE A 40 10.10 -2.19 -20.60
CA PHE A 40 11.54 -2.46 -20.61
C PHE A 40 12.39 -1.22 -20.32
N ARG A 41 11.93 -0.04 -20.76
CA ARG A 41 12.67 1.22 -20.55
C ARG A 41 12.64 1.61 -19.07
N SER A 42 11.45 1.64 -18.49
CA SER A 42 11.25 1.99 -17.08
C SER A 42 11.95 0.99 -16.15
N ALA A 43 11.90 -0.31 -16.48
CA ALA A 43 12.62 -1.33 -15.73
C ALA A 43 14.14 -1.16 -15.82
N ALA A 44 14.68 -0.85 -17.01
CA ALA A 44 16.11 -0.59 -17.18
C ALA A 44 16.60 0.60 -16.35
N GLU A 45 15.83 1.70 -16.34
CA GLU A 45 16.11 2.88 -15.51
C GLU A 45 16.11 2.51 -14.01
N ARG A 46 15.09 1.78 -13.54
CA ARG A 46 14.96 1.35 -12.14
C ARG A 46 16.07 0.38 -11.71
N LEU A 47 16.49 -0.52 -12.60
CA LEU A 47 17.56 -1.48 -12.36
C LEU A 47 18.98 -0.91 -12.56
N SER A 48 19.10 0.34 -13.02
CA SER A 48 20.39 0.94 -13.43
C SER A 48 21.12 0.09 -14.49
N LEU A 49 20.38 -0.49 -15.43
CA LEU A 49 20.89 -1.29 -16.54
C LEU A 49 20.59 -0.63 -17.88
N SER A 50 21.30 -1.03 -18.94
CA SER A 50 20.91 -0.63 -20.29
C SER A 50 19.67 -1.41 -20.75
N ILE A 51 18.81 -0.79 -21.56
CA ILE A 51 17.62 -1.45 -22.11
C ILE A 51 17.98 -2.72 -22.91
N ASN A 52 19.13 -2.73 -23.58
CA ASN A 52 19.64 -3.88 -24.32
C ASN A 52 20.08 -5.02 -23.37
N ALA A 53 20.67 -4.69 -22.22
CA ALA A 53 21.02 -5.68 -21.20
C ALA A 53 19.78 -6.33 -20.60
N VAL A 54 18.75 -5.54 -20.29
CA VAL A 54 17.45 -6.07 -19.80
C VAL A 54 16.83 -6.99 -20.85
N ARG A 55 16.71 -6.55 -22.11
CA ARG A 55 16.15 -7.37 -23.20
C ARG A 55 16.89 -8.69 -23.37
N ARG A 56 18.22 -8.63 -23.48
CA ARG A 56 19.04 -9.83 -23.61
C ARG A 56 18.83 -10.79 -22.44
N ARG A 57 18.72 -10.28 -21.21
CA ARG A 57 18.50 -11.12 -20.03
C ARG A 57 17.12 -11.78 -20.02
N ILE A 58 16.10 -11.08 -20.50
CA ILE A 58 14.77 -11.67 -20.71
C ILE A 58 14.82 -12.73 -21.81
N ASP A 59 15.45 -12.44 -22.94
CA ASP A 59 15.59 -13.42 -24.03
C ASP A 59 16.35 -14.68 -23.55
N ASP A 60 17.36 -14.51 -22.70
CA ASP A 60 18.08 -15.61 -22.06
C ASP A 60 17.16 -16.42 -21.12
N PHE A 61 16.33 -15.74 -20.34
CA PHE A 61 15.37 -16.35 -19.42
C PHE A 61 14.28 -17.14 -20.16
N GLU A 62 13.71 -16.56 -21.22
CA GLU A 62 12.73 -17.24 -22.09
C GLU A 62 13.32 -18.51 -22.73
N ARG A 63 14.60 -18.48 -23.11
CA ARG A 63 15.30 -19.68 -23.60
C ARG A 63 15.51 -20.73 -22.52
N GLN A 64 15.76 -20.31 -21.28
CA GLN A 64 15.89 -21.24 -20.15
C GLN A 64 14.55 -21.87 -19.75
N THR A 65 13.46 -21.10 -19.73
CA THR A 65 12.12 -21.60 -19.42
C THR A 65 11.49 -22.35 -20.60
N GLY A 66 12.01 -22.18 -21.81
CA GLY A 66 11.47 -22.77 -23.04
C GLY A 66 10.15 -22.14 -23.46
N THR A 67 9.83 -20.94 -22.97
CA THR A 67 8.56 -20.25 -23.18
C THR A 67 8.78 -18.79 -23.53
N THR A 68 7.96 -18.26 -24.43
CA THR A 68 7.87 -16.81 -24.65
C THR A 68 7.02 -16.21 -23.54
N LEU A 69 7.57 -15.27 -22.78
CA LEU A 69 6.94 -14.68 -21.61
C LEU A 69 6.31 -13.31 -21.93
N PHE A 70 6.85 -12.62 -22.95
CA PHE A 70 6.32 -11.35 -23.41
C PHE A 70 5.97 -11.36 -24.90
N THR A 71 4.87 -10.70 -25.26
CA THR A 71 4.55 -10.30 -26.62
C THR A 71 4.74 -8.80 -26.82
N ARG A 72 5.00 -8.41 -28.06
CA ARG A 72 5.05 -7.01 -28.47
C ARG A 72 3.92 -6.73 -29.44
N ASP A 73 3.18 -5.68 -29.18
CA ASP A 73 2.20 -5.14 -30.11
C ASP A 73 2.37 -3.63 -30.29
N VAL A 74 1.40 -2.99 -30.94
CA VAL A 74 1.37 -1.54 -31.18
C VAL A 74 1.11 -0.71 -29.91
N HIS A 75 0.67 -1.34 -28.82
CA HIS A 75 0.35 -0.71 -27.54
C HIS A 75 1.42 -0.94 -26.47
N GLY A 76 2.33 -1.90 -26.65
CA GLY A 76 3.52 -2.05 -25.83
C GLY A 76 3.97 -3.49 -25.64
N THR A 77 4.48 -3.76 -24.44
CA THR A 77 4.89 -5.10 -24.00
C THR A 77 3.79 -5.68 -23.13
N HIS A 78 3.30 -6.86 -23.49
CA HIS A 78 2.27 -7.58 -22.75
C HIS A 78 2.77 -8.95 -22.34
N LEU A 79 2.26 -9.48 -21.23
CA LEU A 79 2.53 -10.86 -20.84
C LEU A 79 1.76 -11.83 -21.74
N THR A 80 2.38 -12.98 -22.04
CA THR A 80 1.66 -14.16 -22.53
C THR A 80 0.93 -14.86 -21.38
N ASP A 81 0.06 -15.81 -21.69
CA ASP A 81 -0.59 -16.66 -20.68
C ASP A 81 0.47 -17.47 -19.89
N GLU A 82 1.49 -17.98 -20.58
CA GLU A 82 2.63 -18.65 -19.96
C GLU A 82 3.46 -17.68 -19.11
N GLY A 83 3.66 -16.45 -19.59
CA GLY A 83 4.31 -15.37 -18.87
C GLY A 83 3.61 -15.08 -17.53
N ALA A 84 2.28 -15.01 -17.53
CA ALA A 84 1.48 -14.80 -16.32
C ALA A 84 1.66 -15.94 -15.29
N LEU A 85 1.79 -17.19 -15.75
CA LEU A 85 2.08 -18.33 -14.87
C LEU A 85 3.49 -18.25 -14.27
N VAL A 86 4.48 -17.85 -15.07
CA VAL A 86 5.87 -17.68 -14.61
C VAL A 86 5.98 -16.54 -13.62
N VAL A 87 5.23 -15.45 -13.78
CA VAL A 87 5.16 -14.35 -12.78
C VAL A 87 4.87 -14.89 -11.39
N SER A 88 3.82 -15.72 -11.25
CA SER A 88 3.45 -16.32 -9.97
C SER A 88 4.56 -17.18 -9.37
N ALA A 89 5.29 -17.93 -10.20
CA ALA A 89 6.41 -18.76 -9.73
C ALA A 89 7.61 -17.93 -9.28
N VAL A 90 7.96 -16.90 -10.05
CA VAL A 90 9.06 -15.99 -9.74
C VAL A 90 8.78 -15.15 -8.49
N GLU A 91 7.53 -14.76 -8.26
CA GLU A 91 7.10 -14.09 -7.02
C GLU A 91 7.29 -14.98 -5.80
N ARG A 92 6.99 -16.28 -5.90
CA ARG A 92 7.29 -17.26 -4.84
C ARG A 92 8.79 -17.48 -4.63
N MET A 93 9.61 -17.31 -5.67
CA MET A 93 11.08 -17.34 -5.51
C MET A 93 11.60 -16.07 -4.82
N GLU A 94 11.04 -14.90 -5.13
CA GLU A 94 11.35 -13.64 -4.45
C GLU A 94 11.00 -13.72 -2.96
N ALA A 95 9.80 -14.21 -2.69
CA ALA A 95 9.31 -14.56 -1.37
C ALA A 95 10.28 -15.42 -0.55
N ALA A 96 10.70 -16.55 -1.13
CA ALA A 96 11.61 -17.48 -0.48
C ALA A 96 12.99 -16.87 -0.20
N THR A 97 13.45 -15.94 -1.05
CA THR A 97 14.69 -15.21 -0.81
C THR A 97 14.59 -14.34 0.44
N PHE A 98 13.44 -13.69 0.66
CA PHE A 98 13.20 -13.00 1.92
C PHE A 98 13.16 -13.97 3.09
N ASP A 99 12.58 -15.17 2.96
CA ASP A 99 12.64 -16.19 4.04
C ASP A 99 14.07 -16.60 4.41
N VAL A 100 14.97 -16.72 3.43
CA VAL A 100 16.39 -17.04 3.67
C VAL A 100 17.08 -15.93 4.46
N LEU A 101 16.88 -14.66 4.07
CA LEU A 101 17.40 -13.51 4.80
C LEU A 101 16.82 -13.45 6.23
N ARG A 102 15.52 -13.72 6.37
CA ARG A 102 14.80 -13.79 7.66
C ARG A 102 15.33 -14.89 8.58
N ALA A 103 15.67 -16.06 8.04
CA ALA A 103 16.24 -17.16 8.81
C ALA A 103 17.58 -16.78 9.45
N SER A 104 18.43 -16.04 8.71
CA SER A 104 19.71 -15.55 9.24
C SER A 104 19.58 -14.47 10.32
N ASP A 105 18.53 -13.64 10.27
CA ASP A 105 18.26 -12.57 11.26
C ASP A 105 17.68 -13.09 12.59
N SER A 106 16.95 -14.21 12.54
CA SER A 106 16.13 -14.72 13.65
C SER A 106 16.93 -15.13 14.90
N MET A 107 18.22 -15.42 14.76
CA MET A 107 19.07 -15.95 15.84
C MET A 107 19.78 -14.89 16.68
N ALA A 108 19.90 -13.64 16.20
CA ALA A 108 20.70 -12.61 16.87
C ALA A 108 19.93 -11.35 17.29
N ASN A 109 18.78 -11.03 16.67
CA ASN A 109 18.21 -9.68 16.71
C ASN A 109 16.66 -9.67 16.72
N ALA A 110 16.04 -10.37 17.68
CA ALA A 110 14.58 -10.50 17.76
C ALA A 110 13.82 -9.14 17.78
N LEU A 111 14.44 -8.08 18.33
CA LEU A 111 13.82 -6.75 18.49
C LEU A 111 14.52 -5.64 17.69
N SER A 112 15.21 -5.99 16.60
CA SER A 112 15.83 -5.00 15.73
C SER A 112 15.78 -5.42 14.26
N GLY A 113 15.99 -4.46 13.36
CA GLY A 113 15.92 -4.64 11.91
C GLY A 113 14.73 -3.91 11.31
N GLU A 114 14.47 -4.14 10.03
CA GLU A 114 13.44 -3.44 9.26
C GLU A 114 12.11 -4.21 9.27
N VAL A 115 11.01 -3.47 9.31
CA VAL A 115 9.64 -3.97 9.07
C VAL A 115 8.98 -3.10 8.02
N ARG A 116 8.54 -3.70 6.92
CA ARG A 116 7.86 -3.02 5.81
C ARG A 116 6.36 -3.05 5.99
N VAL A 117 5.74 -1.88 6.07
CA VAL A 117 4.31 -1.69 6.26
C VAL A 117 3.73 -1.02 5.02
N ALA A 118 2.87 -1.72 4.29
CA ALA A 118 2.13 -1.12 3.19
C ALA A 118 0.74 -0.66 3.63
N VAL A 119 0.32 0.52 3.19
CA VAL A 119 -0.98 1.10 3.56
C VAL A 119 -1.44 2.10 2.51
N THR A 120 -2.75 2.38 2.48
CA THR A 120 -3.30 3.47 1.66
C THR A 120 -2.75 4.82 2.09
N GLU A 121 -2.51 5.74 1.16
CA GLU A 121 -1.90 7.04 1.50
C GLU A 121 -2.71 7.81 2.56
N GLY A 122 -4.05 7.72 2.55
CA GLY A 122 -4.89 8.36 3.57
C GLY A 122 -4.66 7.83 4.98
N LEU A 123 -4.76 6.50 5.18
CA LEU A 123 -4.52 5.89 6.50
C LEU A 123 -3.05 6.02 6.91
N GLY A 124 -2.12 5.86 5.98
CA GLY A 124 -0.69 5.97 6.25
C GLY A 124 -0.30 7.39 6.69
N THR A 125 -0.76 8.40 5.97
CA THR A 125 -0.43 9.81 6.23
C THR A 125 -1.14 10.33 7.47
N PHE A 126 -2.45 10.14 7.57
CA PHE A 126 -3.24 10.78 8.61
C PHE A 126 -3.31 9.96 9.89
N TRP A 127 -3.34 8.62 9.81
CA TRP A 127 -3.57 7.78 11.00
C TRP A 127 -2.30 7.12 11.53
N LEU A 128 -1.54 6.43 10.67
CA LEU A 128 -0.40 5.65 11.15
C LEU A 128 0.84 6.49 11.41
N ALA A 129 1.24 7.36 10.49
CA ALA A 129 2.48 8.12 10.62
C ALA A 129 2.55 8.96 11.91
N PRO A 130 1.49 9.67 12.34
CA PRO A 130 1.51 10.40 13.62
C PRO A 130 1.67 9.47 14.83
N ARG A 131 1.13 8.25 14.76
CA ARG A 131 1.14 7.27 15.87
C ARG A 131 2.38 6.39 15.90
N LEU A 132 3.09 6.25 14.78
CA LEU A 132 4.30 5.41 14.69
C LEU A 132 5.40 5.85 15.66
N VAL A 133 5.37 7.10 16.13
CA VAL A 133 6.25 7.58 17.19
C VAL A 133 6.08 6.77 18.48
N GLU A 134 4.84 6.40 18.85
CA GLU A 134 4.55 5.53 20.00
C GLU A 134 5.23 4.16 19.85
N PHE A 135 5.16 3.57 18.65
CA PHE A 135 5.80 2.31 18.34
C PHE A 135 7.32 2.41 18.40
N GLN A 136 7.90 3.46 17.80
CA GLN A 136 9.33 3.71 17.80
C GLN A 136 9.90 3.91 19.20
N GLN A 137 9.15 4.56 20.10
CA GLN A 137 9.54 4.70 21.51
C GLN A 137 9.58 3.35 22.23
N ALA A 138 8.63 2.47 21.96
CA ALA A 138 8.59 1.12 22.54
C ALA A 138 9.65 0.18 21.93
N TYR A 139 9.97 0.35 20.64
CA TYR A 139 10.89 -0.52 19.88
C TYR A 139 11.94 0.28 19.09
N PRO A 140 12.87 0.99 19.75
CA PRO A 140 13.76 1.97 19.11
C PRO A 140 14.80 1.40 18.15
N LYS A 141 14.93 0.06 18.10
CA LYS A 141 15.86 -0.63 17.19
C LYS A 141 15.16 -1.22 15.96
N ILE A 142 13.84 -1.07 15.86
CA ILE A 142 13.06 -1.49 14.69
C ILE A 142 12.93 -0.31 13.74
N LEU A 143 13.52 -0.41 12.56
CA LEU A 143 13.28 0.53 11.47
C LEU A 143 11.92 0.21 10.85
N VAL A 144 11.02 1.19 10.78
CA VAL A 144 9.73 1.03 10.11
C VAL A 144 9.82 1.68 8.75
N ASP A 145 9.65 0.87 7.71
CA ASP A 145 9.57 1.32 6.33
C ASP A 145 8.10 1.39 5.91
N LEU A 146 7.52 2.59 5.99
CA LEU A 146 6.09 2.84 5.74
C LEU A 146 5.87 3.22 4.26
N HIS A 147 5.28 2.31 3.51
CA HIS A 147 4.92 2.50 2.10
C HIS A 147 3.46 2.92 1.97
N CYS A 148 3.25 4.21 1.80
CA CYS A 148 1.96 4.81 1.49
C CYS A 148 1.69 4.76 -0.02
N ALA A 149 0.90 3.79 -0.48
CA ALA A 149 0.60 3.62 -1.90
C ALA A 149 -0.91 3.59 -2.18
N MET A 150 -1.28 4.11 -3.35
CA MET A 150 -2.67 4.14 -3.82
C MET A 150 -3.14 2.79 -4.42
N ARG A 151 -2.23 1.83 -4.55
CA ARG A 151 -2.52 0.44 -4.91
C ARG A 151 -2.24 -0.45 -3.70
N SER A 152 -3.07 -1.45 -3.47
CA SER A 152 -2.82 -2.45 -2.42
C SER A 152 -1.49 -3.10 -2.75
N ALA A 153 -0.47 -2.91 -1.91
CA ALA A 153 0.77 -3.66 -2.07
C ALA A 153 0.47 -5.14 -1.86
N ASP A 154 1.14 -5.98 -2.64
CA ASP A 154 0.85 -7.41 -2.61
C ASP A 154 1.78 -8.11 -1.60
N VAL A 155 1.23 -8.45 -0.44
CA VAL A 155 1.96 -9.21 0.57
C VAL A 155 2.28 -10.63 0.10
N SER A 156 1.48 -11.21 -0.80
CA SER A 156 1.81 -12.50 -1.39
C SER A 156 3.10 -12.43 -2.24
N ARG A 157 3.36 -11.27 -2.85
CA ARG A 157 4.61 -10.97 -3.57
C ARG A 157 5.74 -10.48 -2.69
N HIS A 158 5.55 -10.47 -1.36
CA HIS A 158 6.57 -10.06 -0.40
C HIS A 158 7.09 -8.62 -0.59
N GLU A 159 6.27 -7.76 -1.19
CA GLU A 159 6.58 -6.34 -1.33
C GLU A 159 6.46 -5.60 0.03
N ALA A 160 5.81 -6.23 1.01
CA ALA A 160 5.70 -5.78 2.39
C ALA A 160 5.62 -6.96 3.36
N ASP A 161 6.03 -6.75 4.63
CA ASP A 161 5.85 -7.75 5.70
C ASP A 161 4.39 -7.81 6.16
N VAL A 162 3.74 -6.64 6.18
CA VAL A 162 2.33 -6.46 6.54
C VAL A 162 1.69 -5.41 5.61
N ALA A 163 0.42 -5.58 5.27
CA ALA A 163 -0.32 -4.58 4.50
C ALA A 163 -1.71 -4.31 5.06
N ILE A 164 -2.17 -3.07 4.90
CA ILE A 164 -3.50 -2.61 5.29
C ILE A 164 -4.31 -2.26 4.05
N HIS A 165 -5.53 -2.80 3.98
CA HIS A 165 -6.42 -2.70 2.84
C HIS A 165 -7.79 -2.17 3.25
N LEU A 166 -8.47 -1.47 2.33
CA LEU A 166 -9.86 -1.02 2.48
C LEU A 166 -10.87 -1.97 1.83
N SER A 167 -10.39 -3.09 1.31
CA SER A 167 -11.18 -4.21 0.78
C SER A 167 -10.54 -5.52 1.21
N ARG A 168 -11.33 -6.58 1.35
CA ARG A 168 -10.82 -7.88 1.77
C ARG A 168 -9.93 -8.47 0.67
N PRO A 169 -8.64 -8.73 0.93
CA PRO A 169 -7.77 -9.39 -0.06
C PRO A 169 -8.24 -10.80 -0.37
N SER A 170 -8.02 -11.25 -1.62
CA SER A 170 -8.43 -12.57 -2.12
C SER A 170 -7.31 -13.60 -2.19
N ALA A 171 -6.06 -13.23 -1.87
CA ALA A 171 -4.92 -14.14 -1.94
C ALA A 171 -5.05 -15.31 -0.93
N LEU A 172 -4.68 -16.51 -1.37
CA LEU A 172 -4.91 -17.76 -0.61
C LEU A 172 -3.85 -18.02 0.48
N ASP A 173 -2.64 -17.45 0.35
CA ASP A 173 -1.49 -17.78 1.20
C ASP A 173 -1.13 -16.67 2.23
N ILE A 174 -2.13 -15.91 2.66
CA ILE A 174 -1.97 -14.83 3.65
C ILE A 174 -2.87 -15.05 4.87
N LYS A 175 -2.43 -14.54 6.02
CA LYS A 175 -3.29 -14.32 7.18
C LYS A 175 -4.03 -13.01 6.99
N LEU A 176 -5.31 -13.00 7.37
CA LEU A 176 -6.18 -11.83 7.33
C LEU A 176 -6.73 -11.55 8.73
N VAL A 177 -6.67 -10.29 9.13
CA VAL A 177 -7.27 -9.78 10.37
C VAL A 177 -8.12 -8.56 10.02
N ARG A 178 -9.40 -8.57 10.35
CA ARG A 178 -10.25 -7.38 10.25
C ARG A 178 -9.87 -6.44 11.39
N LEU A 179 -9.40 -5.25 11.08
CA LEU A 179 -8.95 -4.24 12.04
C LEU A 179 -10.12 -3.39 12.56
N GLY A 180 -11.10 -3.11 11.71
CA GLY A 180 -12.27 -2.30 12.04
C GLY A 180 -13.01 -1.85 10.79
N ARG A 181 -13.90 -0.87 10.96
CA ARG A 181 -14.70 -0.30 9.87
C ARG A 181 -14.57 1.22 9.85
N MET A 182 -14.18 1.76 8.69
CA MET A 182 -14.08 3.19 8.46
C MET A 182 -15.36 3.70 7.80
N HIS A 183 -15.94 4.77 8.34
CA HIS A 183 -17.15 5.38 7.81
C HIS A 183 -16.82 6.65 7.05
N LEU A 184 -17.30 6.77 5.81
CA LEU A 184 -17.09 7.95 4.98
C LEU A 184 -18.31 8.86 5.03
N MET A 185 -18.07 10.17 4.97
CA MET A 185 -19.13 11.18 4.89
C MET A 185 -18.68 12.40 4.08
N PHE A 186 -19.63 13.26 3.72
CA PHE A 186 -19.32 14.50 3.02
C PHE A 186 -18.84 15.57 4.00
N TRP A 187 -17.85 16.36 3.56
CA TRP A 187 -17.24 17.44 4.33
C TRP A 187 -17.05 18.67 3.46
N ALA A 188 -17.10 19.83 4.09
CA ALA A 188 -16.74 21.09 3.47
C ALA A 188 -16.06 22.01 4.49
N SER A 189 -15.29 22.99 4.03
CA SER A 189 -14.80 24.02 4.94
C SER A 189 -15.91 24.96 5.38
N GLU A 190 -15.78 25.51 6.59
CA GLU A 190 -16.67 26.57 7.10
C GLU A 190 -16.79 27.73 6.10
N LYS A 191 -15.66 28.14 5.50
CA LYS A 191 -15.60 29.22 4.51
C LYS A 191 -16.43 28.92 3.26
N TYR A 192 -16.36 27.69 2.76
CA TYR A 192 -17.14 27.31 1.58
C TYR A 192 -18.64 27.36 1.88
N ILE A 193 -19.04 26.81 3.02
CA ILE A 193 -20.44 26.72 3.43
C ILE A 193 -21.03 28.09 3.76
N ALA A 194 -20.26 28.98 4.38
CA ALA A 194 -20.68 30.37 4.63
C ALA A 194 -21.05 31.12 3.33
N LYS A 195 -20.43 30.75 2.20
CA LYS A 195 -20.69 31.36 0.89
C LYS A 195 -21.75 30.64 0.07
N HIS A 196 -21.80 29.32 0.14
CA HIS A 196 -22.60 28.49 -0.78
C HIS A 196 -23.80 27.80 -0.11
N GLY A 197 -23.91 27.86 1.22
CA GLY A 197 -24.88 27.07 1.99
C GLY A 197 -24.44 25.63 2.21
N ALA A 198 -25.06 24.94 3.18
CA ALA A 198 -24.83 23.52 3.45
C ALA A 198 -25.94 22.68 2.79
N PRO A 199 -25.59 21.75 1.88
CA PRO A 199 -26.58 20.86 1.30
C PRO A 199 -27.06 19.85 2.34
N ARG A 200 -28.34 19.48 2.26
CA ARG A 200 -28.98 18.46 3.11
C ARG A 200 -29.48 17.24 2.33
N SER A 201 -29.21 17.20 1.02
CA SER A 201 -29.61 16.10 0.15
C SER A 201 -28.70 15.97 -1.05
N ALA A 202 -28.73 14.81 -1.71
CA ALA A 202 -28.05 14.58 -2.98
C ALA A 202 -28.49 15.56 -4.09
N ALA A 203 -29.78 15.95 -4.11
CA ALA A 203 -30.30 16.91 -5.07
C ALA A 203 -29.73 18.33 -4.87
N GLU A 204 -29.43 18.70 -3.62
CA GLU A 204 -28.75 19.95 -3.32
C GLU A 204 -27.25 19.87 -3.62
N LEU A 205 -26.61 18.72 -3.39
CA LEU A 205 -25.19 18.52 -3.71
C LEU A 205 -24.84 18.80 -5.18
N ILE A 206 -25.77 18.56 -6.13
CA ILE A 206 -25.57 18.86 -7.56
C ILE A 206 -25.37 20.37 -7.81
N LYS A 207 -25.78 21.24 -6.89
CA LYS A 207 -25.57 22.70 -6.98
C LYS A 207 -24.20 23.13 -6.42
N HIS A 208 -23.43 22.17 -5.90
CA HIS A 208 -22.14 22.41 -5.28
C HIS A 208 -20.99 21.83 -6.09
N ARG A 209 -19.83 22.41 -5.82
CA ARG A 209 -18.53 21.99 -6.32
C ARG A 209 -18.02 20.81 -5.50
N LEU A 210 -17.50 19.79 -6.17
CA LEU A 210 -16.93 18.60 -5.56
C LEU A 210 -15.43 18.50 -5.80
N VAL A 211 -14.72 18.01 -4.78
CA VAL A 211 -13.30 17.63 -4.83
C VAL A 211 -13.21 16.17 -4.41
N LEU A 212 -12.88 15.30 -5.37
CA LEU A 212 -12.92 13.86 -5.13
C LEU A 212 -11.56 13.20 -5.34
N GLN A 213 -11.31 12.19 -4.52
CA GLN A 213 -10.17 11.30 -4.69
C GLN A 213 -10.52 10.15 -5.62
N PHE A 214 -9.75 9.97 -6.69
CA PHE A 214 -9.87 8.83 -7.61
C PHE A 214 -8.72 7.87 -7.37
N ALA A 215 -9.07 6.69 -6.88
CA ALA A 215 -8.14 5.61 -6.58
C ALA A 215 -8.82 4.28 -6.85
N ASP A 216 -8.07 3.31 -7.40
CA ASP A 216 -8.58 1.98 -7.75
C ASP A 216 -9.28 1.29 -6.56
N GLN A 217 -8.77 1.51 -5.34
CA GLN A 217 -9.30 0.92 -4.10
C GLN A 217 -10.61 1.56 -3.63
N LEU A 218 -10.94 2.76 -4.12
CA LEU A 218 -12.09 3.54 -3.68
C LEU A 218 -13.27 3.44 -4.63
N ALA A 219 -13.21 2.67 -5.74
CA ALA A 219 -14.28 2.57 -6.74
C ALA A 219 -14.96 3.92 -7.00
N ALA A 220 -14.14 4.98 -7.12
CA ALA A 220 -14.59 6.35 -6.97
C ALA A 220 -15.51 6.77 -8.11
N LYS A 221 -15.26 6.23 -9.31
CA LYS A 221 -16.08 6.46 -10.49
C LYS A 221 -17.45 5.79 -10.36
N GLU A 222 -17.49 4.51 -10.00
CA GLU A 222 -18.73 3.77 -9.77
C GLU A 222 -19.54 4.42 -8.63
N SER A 223 -18.86 4.89 -7.60
CA SER A 223 -19.49 5.59 -6.47
C SER A 223 -20.07 6.94 -6.91
N PHE A 224 -19.35 7.69 -7.75
CA PHE A 224 -19.85 8.95 -8.32
C PHE A 224 -21.08 8.71 -9.19
N GLU A 225 -21.02 7.76 -10.12
CA GLU A 225 -22.13 7.41 -11.01
C GLU A 225 -23.36 6.92 -10.24
N SER A 226 -23.15 6.13 -9.17
CA SER A 226 -24.23 5.66 -8.31
C SER A 226 -24.88 6.78 -7.51
N PHE A 227 -24.11 7.78 -7.08
CA PHE A 227 -24.62 8.87 -6.25
C PHE A 227 -25.20 10.04 -7.08
N PHE A 228 -24.68 10.25 -8.29
CA PHE A 228 -25.11 11.28 -9.22
C PHE A 228 -25.50 10.68 -10.59
N PRO A 229 -26.58 9.88 -10.64
CA PRO A 229 -26.97 9.17 -11.86
C PRO A 229 -27.29 10.15 -12.99
N GLY A 230 -26.61 10.00 -14.13
CA GLY A 230 -26.81 10.82 -15.32
C GLY A 230 -26.14 12.21 -15.29
N VAL A 231 -25.35 12.51 -14.25
CA VAL A 231 -24.60 13.77 -14.16
C VAL A 231 -23.16 13.57 -14.64
N SER A 232 -22.62 14.49 -15.44
CA SER A 232 -21.22 14.40 -15.84
C SER A 232 -20.30 14.80 -14.69
N GLU A 233 -19.19 14.08 -14.50
CA GLU A 233 -18.11 14.50 -13.61
C GLU A 233 -17.67 15.94 -13.87
N ARG A 234 -17.67 16.39 -15.14
CA ARG A 234 -17.25 17.75 -15.51
C ARG A 234 -18.15 18.85 -14.98
N ASP A 235 -19.40 18.52 -14.65
CA ASP A 235 -20.38 19.49 -14.18
C ASP A 235 -20.21 19.78 -12.67
N LEU A 236 -19.66 18.82 -11.92
CA LEU A 236 -19.53 18.91 -10.46
C LEU A 236 -18.08 18.98 -9.97
N LEU A 237 -17.15 18.28 -10.62
CA LEU A 237 -15.77 18.15 -10.15
C LEU A 237 -14.95 19.39 -10.52
N VAL A 238 -14.44 20.08 -9.50
CA VAL A 238 -13.44 21.15 -9.69
C VAL A 238 -12.03 20.60 -9.69
N MET A 239 -11.83 19.50 -8.97
CA MET A 239 -10.53 18.88 -8.78
C MET A 239 -10.72 17.39 -8.55
N LYS A 240 -9.88 16.60 -9.22
CA LYS A 240 -9.69 15.18 -8.96
C LYS A 240 -8.21 14.94 -8.66
N THR A 241 -7.94 14.09 -7.69
CA THR A 241 -6.57 13.74 -7.28
C THR A 241 -6.53 12.28 -6.84
N ASN A 242 -5.38 11.64 -6.93
CA ASN A 242 -5.16 10.33 -6.31
C ASN A 242 -4.53 10.45 -4.91
N VAL A 243 -4.22 11.65 -4.43
CA VAL A 243 -3.56 11.88 -3.14
C VAL A 243 -4.56 12.38 -2.11
N SER A 244 -4.73 11.67 -1.00
CA SER A 244 -5.73 11.99 0.04
C SER A 244 -5.37 13.28 0.76
N SER A 245 -4.08 13.54 1.02
CA SER A 245 -3.63 14.80 1.62
C SER A 245 -3.93 16.02 0.75
N ALA A 246 -3.71 15.94 -0.57
CA ALA A 246 -4.08 17.00 -1.50
C ALA A 246 -5.60 17.21 -1.56
N ASN A 247 -6.38 16.13 -1.55
CA ASN A 247 -7.85 16.20 -1.51
C ASN A 247 -8.33 16.92 -0.24
N TYR A 248 -7.86 16.46 0.93
CA TYR A 248 -8.19 17.01 2.23
C TYR A 248 -7.92 18.51 2.30
N TRP A 249 -6.70 18.94 1.95
CA TRP A 249 -6.32 20.34 2.05
C TRP A 249 -7.03 21.22 1.02
N ALA A 250 -7.36 20.73 -0.17
CA ALA A 250 -8.16 21.48 -1.13
C ALA A 250 -9.56 21.79 -0.57
N VAL A 251 -10.22 20.81 0.06
CA VAL A 251 -11.54 20.99 0.69
C VAL A 251 -11.45 21.90 1.91
N ALA A 252 -10.45 21.70 2.77
CA ALA A 252 -10.21 22.55 3.95
C ALA A 252 -9.96 24.02 3.58
N ASN A 253 -9.37 24.28 2.40
CA ASN A 253 -9.16 25.63 1.87
C ASN A 253 -10.35 26.18 1.05
N GLY A 254 -11.43 25.41 0.93
CA GLY A 254 -12.69 25.87 0.33
C GLY A 254 -12.82 25.68 -1.17
N ALA A 255 -12.12 24.70 -1.75
CA ALA A 255 -12.28 24.35 -3.16
C ALA A 255 -13.67 23.75 -3.49
N GLY A 256 -14.33 23.13 -2.51
CA GLY A 256 -15.63 22.48 -2.67
C GLY A 256 -15.97 21.58 -1.49
N ILE A 257 -16.78 20.56 -1.77
CA ILE A 257 -17.17 19.48 -0.87
C ILE A 257 -16.36 18.23 -1.22
N GLY A 258 -15.84 17.51 -0.22
CA GLY A 258 -15.16 16.24 -0.41
C GLY A 258 -15.75 15.11 0.43
N VAL A 259 -15.19 13.92 0.27
CA VAL A 259 -15.58 12.72 1.01
C VAL A 259 -14.39 12.25 1.85
N PHE A 260 -14.56 12.19 3.17
CA PHE A 260 -13.50 11.79 4.10
C PHE A 260 -14.04 10.89 5.21
N PRO A 261 -13.15 10.15 5.89
CA PRO A 261 -13.51 9.42 7.09
C PRO A 261 -14.15 10.30 8.17
N SER A 262 -14.99 9.73 9.01
CA SER A 262 -15.66 10.44 10.10
C SER A 262 -14.66 11.15 11.05
N TYR A 263 -13.47 10.58 11.26
CA TYR A 263 -12.39 11.20 12.04
C TYR A 263 -11.75 12.44 11.40
N ALA A 264 -12.16 12.88 10.21
CA ALA A 264 -11.55 14.03 9.51
C ALA A 264 -11.61 15.36 10.30
N ILE A 265 -12.58 15.50 11.23
CA ILE A 265 -12.66 16.65 12.15
C ILE A 265 -11.40 16.79 13.03
N ALA A 266 -10.71 15.68 13.31
CA ALA A 266 -9.51 15.65 14.15
C ALA A 266 -8.23 16.00 13.38
N LEU A 267 -8.30 16.12 12.05
CA LEU A 267 -7.16 16.40 11.17
C LEU A 267 -6.83 17.91 11.06
N GLY A 268 -7.49 18.76 11.84
CA GLY A 268 -7.10 20.16 12.06
C GLY A 268 -7.49 21.17 10.97
N GLY A 269 -7.86 20.72 9.77
CA GLY A 269 -8.55 21.56 8.79
C GLY A 269 -9.93 21.93 9.31
N LYS A 270 -10.30 23.22 9.23
CA LYS A 270 -11.61 23.76 9.65
C LYS A 270 -12.74 23.28 8.74
N LEU A 271 -13.02 21.98 8.84
CA LEU A 271 -14.00 21.23 8.11
C LEU A 271 -15.22 20.98 8.99
N ILE A 272 -16.39 21.06 8.38
CA ILE A 272 -17.65 20.66 8.99
C ILE A 272 -18.19 19.41 8.29
N PRO A 273 -18.72 18.44 9.06
CA PRO A 273 -19.46 17.34 8.49
C PRO A 273 -20.75 17.85 7.85
N LEU A 274 -21.15 17.25 6.73
CA LEU A 274 -22.43 17.55 6.07
C LEU A 274 -23.44 16.44 6.35
N GLU A 275 -24.67 16.85 6.66
CA GLU A 275 -25.82 15.97 6.92
C GLU A 275 -26.42 15.45 5.61
N VAL A 276 -25.58 14.87 4.76
CA VAL A 276 -25.99 14.17 3.54
C VAL A 276 -25.54 12.72 3.67
N GLU A 277 -26.51 11.81 3.61
CA GLU A 277 -26.26 10.39 3.81
C GLU A 277 -25.30 9.84 2.74
N LEU A 278 -24.21 9.22 3.20
CA LEU A 278 -23.28 8.46 2.38
C LEU A 278 -23.15 7.08 3.01
N ASN A 279 -23.98 6.12 2.57
CA ASN A 279 -23.95 4.75 3.08
C ASN A 279 -22.77 3.97 2.49
N ARG A 280 -21.55 4.29 2.93
CA ARG A 280 -20.32 3.73 2.38
C ARG A 280 -19.26 3.41 3.45
N PRO A 281 -19.50 2.40 4.29
CA PRO A 281 -18.45 1.88 5.17
C PRO A 281 -17.39 1.13 4.36
N LEU A 282 -16.13 1.24 4.80
CA LEU A 282 -15.00 0.50 4.27
C LEU A 282 -14.41 -0.35 5.39
N ASP A 283 -14.37 -1.66 5.19
CA ASP A 283 -13.72 -2.56 6.14
C ASP A 283 -12.20 -2.45 6.02
N ILE A 284 -11.51 -2.29 7.14
CA ILE A 284 -10.06 -2.22 7.21
C ILE A 284 -9.53 -3.63 7.50
N TRP A 285 -8.65 -4.12 6.63
CA TRP A 285 -8.04 -5.45 6.73
C TRP A 285 -6.54 -5.34 6.84
N LEU A 286 -5.95 -6.03 7.82
CA LEU A 286 -4.54 -6.33 7.89
C LEU A 286 -4.27 -7.68 7.22
N SER A 287 -3.26 -7.74 6.35
CA SER A 287 -2.74 -8.96 5.77
C SER A 287 -1.25 -9.14 6.06
N TYR A 288 -0.82 -10.40 6.21
CA TYR A 288 0.59 -10.77 6.35
C TYR A 288 0.84 -12.23 5.98
N HIS A 289 2.04 -12.57 5.51
CA HIS A 289 2.40 -13.97 5.27
C HIS A 289 2.56 -14.71 6.62
N PRO A 290 2.11 -15.98 6.77
CA PRO A 290 2.27 -16.74 8.01
C PRO A 290 3.72 -16.79 8.53
N GLY A 291 4.71 -16.82 7.63
CA GLY A 291 6.13 -16.74 7.97
C GLY A 291 6.52 -15.41 8.60
N SER A 292 6.03 -14.29 8.06
CA SER A 292 6.27 -12.95 8.62
C SER A 292 5.76 -12.82 10.05
N GLY A 293 4.59 -13.41 10.35
CA GLY A 293 4.02 -13.38 11.69
C GLY A 293 4.82 -14.14 12.77
N ARG A 294 5.79 -14.98 12.39
CA ARG A 294 6.69 -15.68 13.32
C ARG A 294 7.93 -14.86 13.68
N ILE A 295 8.21 -13.80 12.93
CA ILE A 295 9.35 -12.92 13.19
C ILE A 295 8.97 -11.98 14.33
N PRO A 296 9.73 -11.93 15.44
CA PRO A 296 9.29 -11.18 16.61
C PRO A 296 9.06 -9.68 16.33
N ARG A 297 9.97 -8.99 15.62
CA ARG A 297 9.78 -7.58 15.22
C ARG A 297 8.50 -7.34 14.40
N VAL A 298 8.17 -8.23 13.46
CA VAL A 298 6.96 -8.12 12.63
C VAL A 298 5.73 -8.44 13.47
N ARG A 299 5.81 -9.42 14.38
CA ARG A 299 4.74 -9.72 15.32
C ARG A 299 4.40 -8.52 16.19
N HIS A 300 5.39 -7.83 16.74
CA HIS A 300 5.18 -6.60 17.50
C HIS A 300 4.53 -5.50 16.66
N MET A 301 4.92 -5.34 15.38
CA MET A 301 4.24 -4.42 14.48
C MET A 301 2.77 -4.83 14.25
N ILE A 302 2.48 -6.12 14.02
CA ILE A 302 1.11 -6.64 13.87
C ILE A 302 0.27 -6.32 15.11
N ASP A 303 0.80 -6.61 16.31
CA ASP A 303 0.10 -6.37 17.56
C ASP A 303 -0.17 -4.89 17.79
N TRP A 304 0.83 -4.03 17.51
CA TRP A 304 0.66 -2.59 17.57
C TRP A 304 -0.38 -2.09 16.56
N LEU A 305 -0.37 -2.60 15.33
CA LEU A 305 -1.38 -2.24 14.32
C LEU A 305 -2.79 -2.65 14.76
N ILE A 306 -2.97 -3.85 15.32
CA ILE A 306 -4.28 -4.27 15.85
C ILE A 306 -4.78 -3.30 16.92
N GLU A 307 -3.90 -2.91 17.86
CA GLU A 307 -4.26 -1.94 18.89
C GLU A 307 -4.49 -0.54 18.33
N ALA A 308 -3.71 -0.12 17.33
CA ALA A 308 -3.86 1.16 16.65
C ALA A 308 -5.17 1.29 15.87
N PHE A 309 -5.93 0.23 15.64
CA PHE A 309 -7.27 0.30 15.05
C PHE A 309 -8.38 -0.19 15.99
N ASN A 310 -8.05 -0.45 17.26
CA ASN A 310 -8.97 -1.05 18.21
C ASN A 310 -10.26 -0.22 18.37
N PRO A 311 -11.45 -0.74 17.98
CA PRO A 311 -12.71 0.02 18.01
C PRO A 311 -13.22 0.30 19.42
N ALA A 312 -12.71 -0.42 20.43
CA ALA A 312 -12.99 -0.11 21.83
C ALA A 312 -12.26 1.16 22.29
N ARG A 313 -11.09 1.46 21.69
CA ARG A 313 -10.30 2.67 21.96
C ARG A 313 -10.66 3.80 21.01
N PHE A 314 -10.92 3.50 19.74
CA PHE A 314 -11.14 4.49 18.68
C PHE A 314 -12.55 4.35 18.09
N PRO A 315 -13.52 5.16 18.55
CA PRO A 315 -14.93 4.97 18.19
C PRO A 315 -15.22 5.12 16.69
N TRP A 316 -14.39 5.83 15.94
CA TRP A 316 -14.50 5.97 14.48
C TRP A 316 -14.15 4.70 13.69
N PHE A 317 -13.65 3.64 14.33
CA PHE A 317 -13.44 2.32 13.72
C PHE A 317 -14.49 1.27 14.10
N LYS A 318 -15.53 1.66 14.87
CA LYS A 318 -16.62 0.76 15.25
C LYS A 318 -17.43 0.29 14.05
N GLU A 319 -18.13 -0.83 14.23
CA GLU A 319 -19.04 -1.34 13.21
C GLU A 319 -20.20 -0.37 12.95
N GLU A 320 -20.72 0.23 14.02
CA GLU A 320 -21.71 1.29 13.96
C GLU A 320 -21.07 2.64 13.62
N PHE A 321 -21.79 3.44 12.84
CA PHE A 321 -21.42 4.82 12.60
C PHE A 321 -21.52 5.62 13.90
N VAL A 322 -20.44 6.35 14.23
CA VAL A 322 -20.42 7.33 15.32
C VAL A 322 -20.22 8.70 14.68
N HIS A 323 -21.15 9.62 14.93
CA HIS A 323 -21.11 10.95 14.33
C HIS A 323 -19.92 11.74 14.87
N PRO A 324 -19.20 12.56 14.06
CA PRO A 324 -18.03 13.31 14.53
C PRO A 324 -18.28 14.22 15.74
N HIS A 325 -19.51 14.71 15.92
CA HIS A 325 -19.90 15.50 17.09
C HIS A 325 -19.92 14.70 18.41
N GLU A 326 -20.06 13.38 18.34
CA GLU A 326 -20.14 12.48 19.50
C GLU A 326 -18.77 11.92 19.91
N PHE A 327 -17.71 12.21 19.15
CA PHE A 327 -16.37 11.69 19.47
C PHE A 327 -15.86 12.16 20.83
N LYS A 328 -16.14 13.40 21.24
CA LYS A 328 -15.71 13.90 22.54
C LYS A 328 -16.36 13.16 23.71
N ASP A 329 -17.57 12.65 23.52
CA ASP A 329 -18.31 11.92 24.56
C ASP A 329 -17.98 10.42 24.56
N SER A 330 -17.58 9.89 23.40
CA SER A 330 -17.30 8.46 23.21
C SER A 330 -15.82 8.09 23.29
N TYR A 331 -14.91 9.04 23.16
CA TYR A 331 -13.47 8.85 23.21
C TYR A 331 -12.89 9.44 24.49
N MET A 332 -12.36 8.57 25.36
CA MET A 332 -11.85 8.93 26.71
C MET A 332 -10.32 8.99 26.79
N GLY A 333 -9.62 9.07 25.65
CA GLY A 333 -8.15 9.12 25.60
C GLY A 333 -7.57 10.53 25.53
N GLU A 334 -6.39 10.66 24.92
CA GLU A 334 -5.69 11.93 24.72
C GLU A 334 -6.40 12.87 23.72
N PRO A 335 -6.23 14.20 23.78
CA PRO A 335 -6.88 15.11 22.84
C PRO A 335 -6.77 14.64 21.38
N LEU A 336 -7.88 14.64 20.64
CA LEU A 336 -7.93 14.10 19.27
C LEU A 336 -6.81 14.68 18.39
N THR A 337 -6.51 15.97 18.54
CA THR A 337 -5.45 16.66 17.79
C THR A 337 -4.06 16.06 18.01
N GLN A 338 -3.78 15.46 19.17
CA GLN A 338 -2.52 14.77 19.45
C GLN A 338 -2.42 13.44 18.69
N LEU A 339 -3.53 12.72 18.53
CA LEU A 339 -3.58 11.44 17.80
C LEU A 339 -3.18 11.57 16.32
N PHE A 340 -3.45 12.73 15.73
CA PHE A 340 -3.22 13.01 14.31
C PHE A 340 -2.07 13.99 14.09
N GLY A 341 -1.18 14.18 15.08
CA GLY A 341 0.06 14.93 14.89
C GLY A 341 -0.08 16.45 14.86
N GLY A 342 -1.15 17.00 15.45
CA GLY A 342 -1.27 18.44 15.68
C GLY A 342 -1.48 19.28 14.41
N PHE A 343 -2.08 18.73 13.35
CA PHE A 343 -2.47 19.52 12.17
C PHE A 343 -3.42 20.70 12.49
N SER A 344 -3.96 20.76 13.71
CA SER A 344 -4.65 21.94 14.23
C SER A 344 -3.67 22.93 14.86
N THR A 345 -3.72 24.19 14.45
CA THR A 345 -3.01 25.28 15.13
C THR A 345 -3.72 25.76 16.41
N GLU A 346 -4.46 24.91 17.11
CA GLU A 346 -4.93 25.25 18.46
C GLU A 346 -3.77 25.08 19.45
N GLU A 347 -2.79 25.97 19.32
CA GLU A 347 -2.06 26.44 20.49
C GLU A 347 -3.08 27.09 21.43
N GLN A 348 -3.23 26.47 22.59
CA GLN A 348 -3.43 27.10 23.89
C GLN A 348 -3.76 28.60 23.83
N ARG A 349 -5.02 28.95 24.09
CA ARG A 349 -5.37 30.24 24.69
C ARG A 349 -6.01 30.02 26.04
#